data_AF-A0A929WAI2-F1
#
_entry.id   AF-A0A929WAI2-F1
#
_cell.length_a   1.000
_cell.length_b   1.000
_cell.length_c   1.000
_cell.angle_alpha   90.00
_cell.angle_beta   90.00
_cell.angle_gamma   90.00
#
_symmetry.space_group_name_H-M   'P 1'
#
loop_
_entity.id
_entity.type
_entity.pdbx_description
1 polymer ?
#
loop_
_entity_poly.entity_id
_entity_poly.type
_entity_poly.pdbx_seq_one_letter_code
_entity_poly.pdbx_strand_id
1 'polypeptide(L)'
;MKSLSIYAVGISALLFSACGSYQKVPYFQDLSDTTEVSALAANVELLKLESGDKLNIVVSSALTPEAAAQYNLPLQSMRIGATDTNLGFAPQTTTPFYVDTKGDIDFPVLGKIR
;
A
#
# COMPACT_ATOMS: atom_id res chain seq x y z
N MET A 1 34.81 -23.43 49.27
CA MET A 1 33.49 -23.69 48.62
C MET A 1 32.48 -22.56 48.85
N LYS A 2 32.41 -21.94 50.04
CA LYS A 2 31.47 -20.83 50.33
C LYS A 2 31.71 -19.56 49.50
N SER A 3 32.97 -19.20 49.26
CA SER A 3 33.35 -18.04 48.43
C SER A 3 32.96 -18.21 46.95
N LEU A 4 33.08 -19.42 46.40
CA LEU A 4 32.70 -19.72 45.01
C LEU A 4 31.18 -19.60 44.78
N SER A 5 30.37 -19.98 45.78
CA SER A 5 28.91 -19.81 45.75
C SER A 5 28.49 -18.34 45.78
N ILE A 6 29.20 -17.50 46.56
CA ILE A 6 28.96 -16.05 46.63
C ILE A 6 29.25 -15.37 45.27
N TYR A 7 30.34 -15.75 44.61
CA TYR A 7 30.64 -15.24 43.26
C TYR A 7 29.61 -15.69 42.22
N ALA A 8 29.12 -16.93 42.30
CA ALA A 8 28.09 -17.43 41.40
C ALA A 8 26.75 -16.68 41.54
N VAL A 9 26.35 -16.35 42.78
CA VAL A 9 25.14 -15.55 43.05
C VAL A 9 25.29 -14.11 42.54
N GLY A 10 26.47 -13.49 42.71
CA GLY A 10 26.76 -12.15 42.20
C GLY A 10 26.70 -12.06 40.67
N ILE A 11 27.25 -13.07 39.96
CA ILE A 11 27.19 -13.14 38.50
C ILE A 11 25.76 -13.34 38.01
N SER A 12 24.96 -14.19 38.68
CA SER A 12 23.56 -14.40 38.34
C SER A 12 22.73 -13.11 38.45
N ALA A 13 22.94 -12.31 39.52
CA ALA A 13 22.25 -11.04 39.69
C ALA A 13 22.59 -10.00 38.60
N LEU A 14 23.83 -9.97 38.12
CA LEU A 14 24.27 -9.12 37.01
C LEU A 14 23.66 -9.52 35.65
N LEU A 15 23.37 -10.81 35.45
CA LEU A 15 22.74 -11.29 34.22
C LEU A 15 21.24 -10.92 34.14
N PHE A 16 20.55 -10.82 35.29
CA PHE A 16 19.14 -10.41 35.32
C PHE A 16 18.92 -8.91 35.10
N SER A 17 19.88 -8.04 35.40
CA SER A 17 19.75 -6.59 35.18
C SER A 17 19.91 -6.15 33.72
N ALA A 18 20.49 -7.00 32.86
CA ALA A 18 20.68 -6.70 31.44
C ALA A 18 19.41 -6.91 30.58
N CYS A 19 18.34 -7.47 31.13
CA CYS A 19 17.13 -7.87 30.38
C CYS A 19 16.19 -6.69 30.00
N GLY A 20 16.47 -5.46 30.43
CA GLY A 20 15.56 -4.31 30.28
C GLY A 20 15.95 -3.23 29.27
N SER A 21 17.07 -3.35 28.56
CA SER A 21 17.69 -2.17 27.90
C SER A 21 16.98 -1.69 26.63
N TYR A 22 16.22 -2.55 25.94
CA TYR A 22 15.68 -2.24 24.60
C TYR A 22 14.16 -2.06 24.57
N GLN A 23 13.60 -1.28 25.51
CA GLN A 23 12.18 -0.93 25.48
C GLN A 23 11.91 0.50 24.98
N LYS A 24 12.97 1.31 24.81
CA LYS A 24 12.88 2.68 24.31
C LYS A 24 13.24 2.71 22.83
N VAL A 25 12.23 2.89 21.98
CA VAL A 25 12.42 3.19 20.55
C VAL A 25 13.27 4.46 20.46
N PRO A 26 14.55 4.41 20.01
CA PRO A 26 15.46 5.56 20.09
C PRO A 26 14.98 6.76 19.29
N TYR A 27 14.19 6.50 18.25
CA TYR A 27 13.74 7.48 17.28
C TYR A 27 12.70 8.48 17.82
N PHE A 28 12.14 8.25 19.01
CA PHE A 28 11.06 9.08 19.57
C PHE A 28 11.36 9.63 20.97
N GLN A 29 12.64 9.74 21.35
CA GLN A 29 13.04 10.18 22.69
C GLN A 29 12.95 11.70 22.92
N ASP A 30 12.84 12.50 21.84
CA ASP A 30 12.79 13.96 21.88
C ASP A 30 11.37 14.53 21.72
N LEU A 31 10.34 13.67 21.63
CA LEU A 31 8.95 14.14 21.58
C LEU A 31 8.50 14.55 22.99
N SER A 32 8.71 15.83 23.29
CA SER A 32 8.19 16.47 24.50
C SER A 32 6.68 16.63 24.39
N ASP A 33 5.96 15.94 25.27
CA ASP A 33 4.51 15.96 25.47
C ASP A 33 3.63 15.64 24.25
N THR A 34 2.90 14.53 24.40
CA THR A 34 1.57 14.10 23.88
C THR A 34 0.89 14.81 22.70
N THR A 35 1.09 16.10 22.49
CA THR A 35 0.55 16.93 21.42
C THR A 35 1.14 16.58 20.05
N GLU A 36 2.47 16.38 19.94
CA GLU A 36 3.09 16.10 18.63
C GLU A 36 2.78 14.70 18.10
N VAL A 37 2.69 13.72 19.00
CA VAL A 37 2.27 12.34 18.64
C VAL A 37 0.80 12.30 18.20
N SER A 38 -0.07 13.09 18.85
CA SER A 38 -1.48 13.20 18.46
C SER A 38 -1.66 13.93 17.13
N ALA A 39 -0.80 14.91 16.80
CA ALA A 39 -0.82 15.60 15.51
C ALA A 39 -0.39 14.69 14.36
N LEU A 40 0.57 13.78 14.60
CA LEU A 40 0.97 12.77 13.62
C LEU A 40 -0.15 11.74 13.35
N ALA A 41 -0.92 11.38 14.38
CA ALA A 41 -2.07 10.49 14.23
C ALA A 41 -3.29 11.16 13.56
N ALA A 42 -3.41 12.48 13.67
CA ALA A 42 -4.50 13.26 13.05
C ALA A 42 -4.25 13.61 11.58
N ASN A 43 -2.98 13.74 11.17
CA ASN A 43 -2.59 13.98 9.78
C ASN A 43 -2.44 12.66 9.01
N VAL A 44 -3.47 11.80 9.06
CA VAL A 44 -3.61 10.78 8.01
C VAL A 44 -4.03 11.57 6.77
N GLU A 45 -3.05 12.02 6.01
CA GLU A 45 -3.28 12.59 4.68
C GLU A 45 -3.95 11.50 3.85
N LEU A 46 -5.28 11.56 3.78
CA LEU A 46 -6.08 10.61 3.02
C LEU A 46 -5.62 10.73 1.57
N LEU A 47 -5.29 9.58 0.96
CA LEU A 47 -4.89 9.53 -0.43
C LEU A 47 -5.98 10.21 -1.28
N LYS A 48 -5.60 11.34 -1.88
CA LYS A 48 -6.47 12.14 -2.72
C LYS A 48 -5.94 12.07 -4.15
N LEU A 49 -6.86 11.80 -5.08
CA LEU A 49 -6.54 11.82 -6.49
C LEU A 49 -6.36 13.26 -6.96
N GLU A 50 -5.31 13.51 -7.71
CA GLU A 50 -4.98 14.80 -8.30
C GLU A 50 -4.91 14.71 -9.83
N SER A 51 -5.00 15.87 -10.48
CA SER A 51 -4.92 15.95 -11.94
C SER A 51 -3.64 15.32 -12.47
N GLY A 52 -3.76 14.43 -13.45
CA GLY A 52 -2.64 13.70 -14.05
C GLY A 52 -2.40 12.32 -13.44
N ASP A 53 -3.10 11.96 -12.37
CA ASP A 53 -3.04 10.62 -11.80
C ASP A 53 -3.53 9.55 -12.77
N LYS A 54 -2.95 8.35 -12.65
CA LYS A 54 -3.27 7.16 -13.44
C LYS A 54 -4.03 6.16 -12.58
N LEU A 55 -5.23 5.80 -13.00
CA LEU A 55 -6.06 4.81 -12.34
C LEU A 55 -6.14 3.54 -13.17
N ASN A 56 -5.84 2.40 -12.55
CA ASN A 56 -6.08 1.09 -13.16
C ASN A 56 -7.42 0.55 -12.68
N ILE A 57 -8.44 0.65 -13.53
CA ILE A 57 -9.79 0.17 -13.22
C ILE A 57 -10.06 -1.05 -14.10
N VAL A 58 -10.44 -2.16 -13.46
CA VAL A 58 -10.80 -3.41 -14.15
C VAL A 58 -12.19 -3.82 -13.71
N VAL A 59 -13.12 -3.87 -14.66
CA VAL A 59 -14.49 -4.30 -14.46
C VAL A 59 -14.61 -5.76 -14.90
N SER A 60 -15.15 -6.60 -14.05
CA SER A 60 -15.45 -8.00 -14.38
C SER A 60 -16.86 -8.37 -13.92
N SER A 61 -17.48 -9.31 -14.64
CA SER A 61 -18.80 -9.85 -14.33
C SER A 61 -18.73 -11.36 -14.45
N ALA A 62 -19.23 -12.07 -13.43
CA ALA A 62 -19.27 -13.53 -13.43
C ALA A 62 -20.37 -14.09 -14.34
N LEU A 63 -21.47 -13.36 -14.52
CA LEU A 63 -22.61 -13.81 -15.32
C LEU A 63 -22.47 -13.42 -16.79
N THR A 64 -21.87 -12.25 -17.06
CA THR A 64 -21.82 -11.64 -18.39
C THR A 64 -20.47 -10.95 -18.64
N PRO A 65 -19.38 -11.72 -18.85
CA PRO A 65 -18.04 -11.15 -19.07
C PRO A 65 -17.98 -10.17 -20.25
N GLU A 66 -18.74 -10.43 -21.32
CA GLU A 66 -18.77 -9.60 -22.53
C GLU A 66 -19.36 -8.22 -22.24
N ALA A 67 -20.37 -8.16 -21.37
CA ALA A 67 -20.94 -6.90 -20.93
C ALA A 67 -20.00 -6.12 -20.00
N ALA A 68 -19.14 -6.79 -19.24
CA ALA A 68 -18.12 -6.13 -18.43
C ALA A 68 -16.95 -5.62 -19.28
N ALA A 69 -16.60 -6.34 -20.35
CA ALA A 69 -15.47 -6.01 -21.22
C ALA A 69 -15.58 -4.62 -21.87
N GLN A 70 -16.79 -4.12 -22.12
CA GLN A 70 -17.00 -2.79 -22.72
C GLN A 70 -16.54 -1.62 -21.83
N TYR A 71 -16.38 -1.85 -20.52
CA TYR A 71 -15.93 -0.83 -19.57
C TYR A 71 -14.41 -0.81 -19.40
N ASN A 72 -13.70 -1.81 -19.92
CA ASN A 72 -12.25 -1.92 -19.85
C ASN A 72 -11.62 -1.33 -21.12
N LEU A 73 -10.66 -0.42 -20.97
CA LEU A 73 -9.96 0.17 -22.11
C LEU A 73 -9.05 -0.86 -22.81
N PRO A 74 -9.10 -1.01 -24.14
CA PRO A 74 -8.31 -2.01 -24.85
C PRO A 74 -6.81 -1.75 -24.66
N LEU A 75 -6.03 -2.83 -24.52
CA LEU A 75 -4.58 -2.72 -24.53
C LEU A 75 -4.12 -2.39 -25.96
N GLN A 76 -3.62 -1.18 -26.17
CA GLN A 76 -2.92 -0.82 -27.40
C GLN A 76 -1.53 -1.48 -27.42
N SER A 77 -1.47 -2.81 -27.54
CA SER A 77 -0.24 -3.49 -27.93
C SER A 77 -0.34 -3.80 -29.42
N MET A 78 0.11 -2.87 -30.26
CA MET A 78 0.33 -3.17 -31.67
C MET A 78 1.60 -4.03 -31.79
N ARG A 79 1.47 -5.34 -31.54
CA ARG A 79 2.47 -6.30 -32.03
C ARG A 79 2.15 -6.56 -33.50
N ILE A 80 2.88 -5.90 -34.40
CA ILE A 80 2.79 -6.15 -35.84
C ILE A 80 3.02 -7.67 -36.07
N GLY A 81 1.98 -8.39 -36.49
CA GLY A 81 2.05 -9.81 -36.85
C GLY A 81 1.45 -10.82 -35.86
N ALA A 82 0.83 -10.41 -34.75
CA ALA A 82 0.19 -11.34 -33.80
C ALA A 82 -1.32 -11.45 -34.03
N THR A 83 -1.76 -12.51 -34.71
CA THR A 83 -3.17 -12.89 -34.87
C THR A 83 -3.60 -13.80 -33.72
N ASP A 84 -3.44 -13.37 -32.47
CA ASP A 84 -3.81 -14.21 -31.33
C ASP A 84 -5.05 -13.64 -30.63
N THR A 85 -6.18 -14.29 -30.90
CA THR A 85 -7.51 -13.97 -30.36
C THR A 85 -7.77 -14.58 -28.98
N ASN A 86 -6.76 -15.18 -28.33
CA ASN A 86 -6.89 -15.80 -27.01
C ASN A 86 -6.63 -14.82 -25.86
N LEU A 87 -7.58 -13.92 -25.63
CA LEU A 87 -7.62 -13.01 -24.46
C LEU A 87 -8.26 -13.63 -23.20
N GLY A 88 -8.42 -14.96 -23.16
CA GLY A 88 -9.19 -15.64 -22.11
C GLY A 88 -8.54 -15.70 -20.72
N PHE A 89 -7.22 -15.57 -20.59
CA PHE A 89 -6.51 -15.83 -19.31
C PHE A 89 -5.23 -15.00 -19.09
N ALA A 90 -4.94 -14.00 -19.92
CA ALA A 90 -3.89 -13.04 -19.61
C ALA A 90 -4.41 -12.06 -18.54
N PRO A 91 -3.59 -11.61 -17.57
CA PRO A 91 -3.99 -10.47 -16.74
C PRO A 91 -4.37 -9.36 -17.72
N GLN A 92 -5.64 -8.93 -17.67
CA GLN A 92 -6.16 -7.86 -18.52
C GLN A 92 -5.39 -6.60 -18.16
N THR A 93 -4.25 -6.43 -18.81
CA THR A 93 -3.48 -5.21 -18.79
C THR A 93 -4.35 -4.24 -19.56
N THR A 94 -5.09 -3.46 -18.80
CA THR A 94 -6.04 -2.48 -19.32
C THR A 94 -5.27 -1.16 -19.39
N THR A 95 -5.50 -0.33 -20.40
CA THR A 95 -4.84 0.99 -20.38
C THR A 95 -5.39 1.81 -19.21
N PRO A 96 -4.55 2.59 -18.50
CA PRO A 96 -5.00 3.32 -17.32
C PRO A 96 -5.87 4.52 -17.71
N PHE A 97 -6.83 4.82 -16.84
CA PHE A 97 -7.61 6.06 -16.88
C PHE A 97 -6.79 7.22 -16.32
N TYR A 98 -7.02 8.42 -16.85
CA TYR A 98 -6.33 9.63 -16.41
C TYR A 98 -7.31 10.59 -15.77
N VAL A 99 -6.94 11.10 -14.60
CA VAL A 99 -7.66 12.18 -13.93
C VAL A 99 -7.36 13.48 -14.66
N ASP A 100 -8.41 14.15 -15.14
CA ASP A 100 -8.28 15.42 -15.85
C ASP A 100 -8.07 16.60 -14.89
N THR A 101 -7.90 17.80 -15.46
CA THR A 101 -7.64 19.03 -14.69
C THR A 101 -8.80 19.46 -13.78
N LYS A 102 -10.00 18.90 -13.98
CA LYS A 102 -11.18 19.14 -13.14
C LYS A 102 -11.35 18.07 -12.06
N GLY A 103 -10.52 17.03 -12.09
CA GLY A 103 -10.59 15.88 -11.19
C GLY A 103 -11.47 14.74 -11.71
N ASP A 104 -11.91 14.79 -12.97
CA ASP A 104 -12.80 13.78 -13.55
C ASP A 104 -12.01 12.76 -14.39
N ILE A 105 -12.50 11.52 -14.47
CA ILE A 105 -12.04 10.54 -15.47
C ILE A 105 -13.08 10.35 -16.57
N ASP A 106 -12.62 10.06 -17.79
CA ASP A 106 -13.51 9.72 -18.90
C ASP A 106 -13.73 8.20 -18.94
N PHE A 107 -14.91 7.76 -18.52
CA PHE A 107 -15.24 6.35 -18.34
C PHE A 107 -16.15 5.86 -19.49
N PRO A 108 -15.84 4.71 -20.14
CA PRO A 108 -16.67 4.17 -21.20
C PRO A 108 -18.14 4.03 -20.79
N VAL A 109 -19.04 4.34 -21.71
CA VAL A 109 -20.51 4.32 -21.55
C VAL A 109 -21.06 5.38 -20.59
N LEU A 110 -20.41 5.61 -19.44
CA LEU A 110 -20.88 6.54 -18.39
C LEU A 110 -20.44 7.99 -18.62
N GLY A 111 -19.38 8.20 -19.41
CA GLY A 111 -18.80 9.52 -19.63
C GLY A 111 -17.97 9.99 -18.44
N LYS A 112 -17.98 11.31 -18.18
CA LYS A 112 -17.17 11.94 -17.14
C LYS A 112 -17.68 11.60 -15.74
N ILE A 113 -16.82 11.05 -14.89
CA ILE A 113 -17.12 10.70 -13.49
C ILE A 113 -16.05 11.27 -12.54
N ARG A 114 -16.46 11.61 -11.31
CA ARG A 114 -15.63 12.22 -10.27
C ARG A 114 -15.63 11.40 -8.98
#